data_AF-A0A970FXQ0-F1
#
_entry.id   AF-A0A970FXQ0-F1
#
_cell.length_a   1.000
_cell.length_b   1.000
_cell.length_c   1.000
_cell.angle_alpha   90.00
_cell.angle_beta   90.00
_cell.angle_gamma   90.00
#
_symmetry.space_group_name_H-M   'P 1'
#
loop_
_entity.id
_entity.type
_entity.pdbx_description
1 polymer ?
#
loop_
_entity_poly.entity_id
_entity_poly.type
_entity_poly.pdbx_seq_one_letter_code
_entity_poly.pdbx_strand_id
1 'polypeptide(L)'
;MLDAYRRCYETDHLLRNLDKWCVVEWPKNFQHDYDVDITEGKVCEEAHVSINAYYIEAIRTANRMAHILGRQKYRDEKPLLDRFYAVFYNEEKKLFKDGENTNHISLVGNSFVYGFSLCPDKECEQAIIEAIKREGISSLSFFCVFPVLLGYARNGRTDLIKEALLNNGAWRRMLREDATTTFEGWGKSTKWNTSLFHLTMSYVATFMADVAIEKIL
;
A
#
# COMPACT_ATOMS: atom_id res chain seq x y z
N MET A 1 20.06 3.22 4.06
CA MET A 1 18.67 3.42 4.53
C MET A 1 18.14 2.17 5.23
N LEU A 2 18.11 1.00 4.58
CA LEU A 2 17.62 -0.26 5.20
C LEU A 2 18.36 -0.65 6.49
N ASP A 3 19.68 -0.47 6.57
CA ASP A 3 20.44 -0.75 7.80
C ASP A 3 20.02 0.14 8.98
N ALA A 4 19.58 1.37 8.71
CA ALA A 4 19.08 2.26 9.75
C ALA A 4 17.72 1.77 10.26
N TYR A 5 16.80 1.39 9.36
CA TYR A 5 15.52 0.81 9.75
C TYR A 5 15.69 -0.47 10.57
N ARG A 6 16.57 -1.37 10.09
CA ARG A 6 16.90 -2.60 10.80
C ARG A 6 17.45 -2.33 12.20
N ARG A 7 18.43 -1.43 12.33
CA ARG A 7 19.07 -1.15 13.61
C ARG A 7 18.14 -0.44 14.60
N CYS A 8 17.30 0.47 14.11
CA CYS A 8 16.52 1.36 14.96
C CYS A 8 15.12 0.81 15.29
N TYR A 9 14.53 0.01 14.42
CA TYR A 9 13.12 -0.36 14.53
C TYR A 9 12.84 -1.87 14.41
N GLU A 10 13.76 -2.68 13.88
CA GLU A 10 13.52 -4.12 13.73
C GLU A 10 13.74 -4.85 15.07
N THR A 11 12.67 -5.47 15.56
CA THR A 11 12.70 -6.42 16.67
C THR A 11 11.89 -7.65 16.27
N ASP A 12 12.53 -8.82 16.35
CA ASP A 12 11.97 -10.10 15.88
C ASP A 12 11.44 -9.98 14.44
N HIS A 13 12.31 -9.54 13.52
CA HIS A 13 12.03 -9.42 12.08
C HIS A 13 10.88 -8.47 11.67
N LEU A 14 10.30 -7.72 12.61
CA LEU A 14 9.27 -6.71 12.35
C LEU A 14 9.74 -5.32 12.80
N LEU A 15 9.40 -4.32 12.00
CA LEU A 15 9.51 -2.92 12.37
C LEU A 15 8.43 -2.56 13.39
N ARG A 16 8.85 -1.93 14.48
CA ARG A 16 8.03 -1.47 15.61
C ARG A 16 8.70 -0.28 16.31
N ASN A 17 8.05 0.32 17.31
CA ASN A 17 8.56 1.50 18.03
C ASN A 17 8.96 2.65 17.10
N LEU A 18 8.09 2.96 16.14
CA LEU A 18 8.35 3.93 15.08
C LEU A 18 8.17 5.34 15.64
N ASP A 19 9.28 6.04 15.86
CA ASP A 19 9.32 7.41 16.38
C ASP A 19 9.11 8.48 15.29
N LYS A 20 8.93 8.05 14.03
CA LYS A 20 8.55 8.88 12.90
C LYS A 20 7.12 8.57 12.50
N TRP A 21 6.41 9.60 12.07
CA TRP A 21 5.01 9.46 11.69
C TRP A 21 4.86 8.50 10.51
N CYS A 22 4.10 7.44 10.72
CA CYS A 22 3.82 6.42 9.72
C CYS A 22 2.48 6.72 9.03
N VAL A 23 2.50 7.61 8.05
CA VAL A 23 1.31 7.90 7.25
C VAL A 23 1.01 6.70 6.35
N VAL A 24 -0.07 5.97 6.65
CA VAL A 24 -0.49 4.80 5.87
C VAL A 24 -1.43 5.14 4.72
N GLU A 25 -2.20 6.23 4.85
CA GLU A 25 -3.06 6.75 3.80
C GLU A 25 -3.26 8.26 4.00
N TRP A 26 -3.58 8.95 2.91
CA TRP A 26 -3.77 10.39 2.85
C TRP A 26 -4.89 10.80 1.88
N PRO A 27 -5.64 11.86 2.20
CA PRO A 27 -5.73 12.54 3.51
C PRO A 27 -6.29 11.68 4.65
N LYS A 28 -6.25 12.18 5.90
CA LYS A 28 -6.63 11.43 7.11
C LYS A 28 -8.01 10.77 7.03
N ASN A 29 -8.98 11.38 6.34
CA ASN A 29 -10.32 10.82 6.17
C ASN A 29 -10.36 9.53 5.32
N PHE A 30 -9.29 9.16 4.63
CA PHE A 30 -9.14 7.90 3.89
C PHE A 30 -8.40 6.82 4.68
N GLN A 31 -7.87 7.14 5.87
CA GLN A 31 -7.34 6.11 6.77
C GLN A 31 -8.45 5.20 7.33
N HIS A 32 -9.72 5.58 7.13
CA HIS A 32 -10.90 4.83 7.55
C HIS A 32 -10.82 4.36 9.00
N ASP A 33 -10.91 3.05 9.19
CA ASP A 33 -10.89 2.33 10.45
C ASP A 33 -9.54 1.68 10.72
N TYR A 34 -8.45 2.06 10.02
CA TYR A 34 -7.10 1.59 10.34
C TYR A 34 -6.81 1.82 11.82
N ASP A 35 -6.63 0.75 12.58
CA ASP A 35 -6.84 0.79 14.04
C ASP A 35 -5.56 0.80 14.87
N VAL A 36 -4.40 0.90 14.22
CA VAL A 36 -3.11 1.11 14.89
C VAL A 36 -2.90 2.60 15.16
N ASP A 37 -2.47 2.98 16.38
CA ASP A 37 -2.17 4.37 16.72
C ASP A 37 -0.91 4.86 15.98
N ILE A 38 -1.15 5.48 14.82
CA ILE A 38 -0.17 6.14 13.97
C ILE A 38 -0.28 7.67 14.08
N THR A 39 -0.75 8.19 15.21
CA THR A 39 -0.92 9.64 15.39
C THR A 39 0.41 10.38 15.25
N GLU A 40 0.43 11.47 14.46
CA GLU A 40 1.61 12.31 14.30
C GLU A 40 2.14 12.80 15.66
N GLY A 41 3.46 12.73 15.84
CA GLY A 41 4.12 13.15 17.08
C GLY A 41 4.07 12.12 18.23
N LYS A 42 3.46 10.94 18.02
CA LYS A 42 3.56 9.81 18.95
C LYS A 42 4.46 8.71 18.38
N VAL A 43 5.04 7.90 19.27
CA VAL A 43 5.71 6.66 18.90
C VAL A 43 4.65 5.61 18.61
N CYS A 44 4.67 5.03 17.41
CA CYS A 44 3.87 3.85 17.10
C CYS A 44 4.59 2.61 17.64
N GLU A 45 4.21 2.17 18.84
CA GLU A 45 4.90 1.09 19.57
C GLU A 45 4.72 -0.27 18.88
N GLU A 46 3.51 -0.51 18.37
CA GLU A 46 3.10 -1.79 17.81
C GLU A 46 3.64 -2.02 16.38
N ALA A 47 3.98 -3.28 16.07
CA ALA A 47 4.25 -3.67 14.70
C ALA A 47 2.96 -3.68 13.89
N HIS A 48 2.95 -3.04 12.72
CA HIS A 48 1.75 -2.94 11.89
C HIS A 48 2.01 -3.31 10.43
N VAL A 49 0.96 -3.76 9.74
CA VAL A 49 1.05 -4.43 8.44
C VAL A 49 1.65 -3.53 7.35
N SER A 50 1.25 -2.26 7.28
CA SER A 50 1.59 -1.38 6.15
C SER A 50 3.10 -1.12 6.05
N ILE A 51 3.75 -0.72 7.15
CA ILE A 51 5.19 -0.41 7.14
C ILE A 51 6.03 -1.68 6.99
N ASN A 52 5.57 -2.81 7.55
CA ASN A 52 6.26 -4.08 7.44
C ASN A 52 6.14 -4.67 6.03
N ALA A 53 5.01 -4.46 5.34
CA ALA A 53 4.85 -4.79 3.93
C ALA A 53 5.84 -4.00 3.06
N TYR A 54 5.96 -2.69 3.29
CA TYR A 54 6.97 -1.84 2.64
C TYR A 54 8.40 -2.32 2.91
N TYR A 55 8.71 -2.69 4.16
CA TYR A 55 10.04 -3.12 4.54
C TYR A 55 10.47 -4.40 3.81
N ILE A 56 9.56 -5.36 3.70
CA ILE A 56 9.79 -6.60 2.94
C ILE A 56 10.00 -6.28 1.46
N GLU A 57 9.17 -5.44 0.85
CA GLU A 57 9.35 -5.06 -0.56
C GLU A 57 10.64 -4.28 -0.80
N ALA A 58 11.05 -3.43 0.15
CA ALA A 58 12.30 -2.70 0.06
C ALA A 58 13.52 -3.64 0.12
N ILE A 59 13.48 -4.68 0.96
CA ILE A 59 14.50 -5.73 1.00
C ILE A 59 14.52 -6.53 -0.31
N ARG A 60 13.35 -6.96 -0.81
CA ARG A 60 13.23 -7.64 -2.11
C ARG A 60 13.80 -6.79 -3.23
N THR A 61 13.49 -5.50 -3.25
CA THR A 61 14.02 -4.53 -4.23
C THR A 61 15.54 -4.42 -4.14
N ALA A 62 16.10 -4.27 -2.93
CA ALA A 62 17.54 -4.21 -2.74
C ALA A 62 18.24 -5.52 -3.19
N ASN A 63 17.61 -6.67 -2.95
CA ASN A 63 18.09 -7.97 -3.40
C ASN A 63 18.05 -8.09 -4.94
N ARG A 64 16.98 -7.62 -5.60
CA ARG A 64 16.90 -7.55 -7.07
C ARG A 64 18.00 -6.66 -7.64
N MET A 65 18.22 -5.47 -7.05
CA MET A 65 19.31 -4.57 -7.45
C MET A 65 20.68 -5.22 -7.28
N ALA A 66 20.93 -5.89 -6.15
CA ALA A 66 22.19 -6.58 -5.91
C ALA A 66 22.45 -7.66 -6.98
N HIS A 67 21.43 -8.45 -7.32
CA HIS A 67 21.52 -9.46 -8.38
C HIS A 67 21.89 -8.85 -9.74
N ILE A 68 21.20 -7.79 -10.17
CA ILE A 68 21.48 -7.09 -11.44
C ILE A 68 22.94 -6.58 -11.49
N LEU A 69 23.46 -6.14 -10.35
CA LEU A 69 24.82 -5.61 -10.22
C LEU A 69 25.88 -6.70 -9.99
N GLY A 70 25.52 -7.99 -9.99
CA GLY A 70 26.43 -9.09 -9.70
C GLY A 70 26.96 -9.10 -8.26
N ARG A 71 26.22 -8.52 -7.32
CA ARG A 71 26.55 -8.44 -5.89
C ARG A 71 25.79 -9.48 -5.08
N GLN A 72 26.31 -9.77 -3.89
CA GLN A 72 25.61 -10.63 -2.93
C GLN A 72 24.29 -9.99 -2.49
N LYS A 73 23.27 -10.85 -2.29
CA LYS A 73 21.98 -10.50 -1.68
C LYS A 73 22.20 -9.68 -0.41
N TYR A 74 21.44 -8.59 -0.24
CA TYR A 74 21.55 -7.73 0.94
C TYR A 74 21.20 -8.49 2.22
N ARG A 75 20.07 -9.20 2.22
CA ARG A 75 19.62 -10.06 3.32
C ARG A 75 18.56 -11.03 2.84
N ASP A 76 18.45 -12.20 3.49
CA ASP A 76 17.34 -13.10 3.26
C ASP A 76 15.99 -12.54 3.77
N GLU A 77 14.99 -12.47 2.88
CA GLU A 77 13.62 -12.04 3.21
C GLU A 77 12.76 -13.11 3.88
N LYS A 78 13.15 -14.40 3.81
CA LYS A 78 12.30 -15.49 4.30
C LYS A 78 11.91 -15.34 5.80
N PRO A 79 12.83 -15.06 6.74
CA PRO A 79 12.45 -14.90 8.15
C PRO A 79 11.50 -13.72 8.39
N LEU A 80 11.59 -12.67 7.56
CA LEU A 80 10.68 -11.53 7.64
C LEU A 80 9.28 -11.87 7.14
N LEU A 81 9.19 -12.61 6.03
CA LEU A 81 7.91 -13.11 5.51
C LEU A 81 7.23 -14.08 6.48
N ASP A 82 7.97 -15.05 7.01
CA ASP A 82 7.44 -16.04 7.96
C ASP A 82 6.85 -15.31 9.18
N ARG A 83 7.58 -14.33 9.74
CA ARG A 83 7.09 -13.54 10.86
C ARG A 83 5.90 -12.65 10.48
N PHE A 84 5.94 -12.02 9.31
CA PHE A 84 4.85 -11.19 8.80
C PHE A 84 3.55 -11.99 8.68
N TYR A 85 3.60 -13.21 8.15
CA TYR A 85 2.44 -14.09 8.08
C TYR A 85 1.97 -14.54 9.47
N ALA A 86 2.91 -14.96 10.33
CA ALA A 86 2.57 -15.41 11.67
C ALA A 86 1.85 -14.34 12.51
N VAL A 87 2.16 -13.06 12.31
CA VAL A 87 1.60 -11.95 13.10
C VAL A 87 0.35 -11.35 12.47
N PHE A 88 0.35 -11.13 11.16
CA PHE A 88 -0.69 -10.33 10.51
C PHE A 88 -1.70 -11.17 9.74
N TYR A 89 -1.35 -12.34 9.21
CA TYR A 89 -2.27 -13.09 8.36
C TYR A 89 -3.39 -13.76 9.17
N ASN A 90 -4.63 -13.51 8.77
CA ASN A 90 -5.80 -14.19 9.31
C ASN A 90 -6.25 -15.26 8.31
N GLU A 91 -5.98 -16.53 8.64
CA GLU A 91 -6.25 -17.68 7.78
C GLU A 91 -7.75 -17.85 7.46
N GLU A 92 -8.63 -17.57 8.41
CA GLU A 92 -10.09 -17.72 8.23
C GLU A 92 -10.64 -16.70 7.24
N LYS A 93 -10.18 -15.44 7.35
CA LYS A 93 -10.64 -14.34 6.52
C LYS A 93 -9.83 -14.18 5.23
N LYS A 94 -8.69 -14.88 5.10
CA LYS A 94 -7.73 -14.75 3.99
C LYS A 94 -7.25 -13.30 3.80
N LEU A 95 -7.13 -12.55 4.89
CA LEU A 95 -6.80 -11.13 4.91
C LEU A 95 -5.82 -10.83 6.05
N PHE A 96 -5.21 -9.64 6.02
CA PHE A 96 -4.22 -9.23 7.00
C PHE A 96 -4.82 -8.27 8.03
N LYS A 97 -4.51 -8.52 9.30
CA LYS A 97 -4.80 -7.65 10.43
C LYS A 97 -3.94 -6.39 10.33
N ASP A 98 -4.47 -5.26 10.79
CA ASP A 98 -3.76 -3.99 10.71
C ASP A 98 -2.51 -3.97 11.62
N GLY A 99 -2.58 -4.63 12.78
CA GLY A 99 -1.53 -4.69 13.79
C GLY A 99 -1.35 -6.06 14.48
N GLU A 100 -0.28 -6.19 15.26
CA GLU A 100 0.05 -7.36 16.08
C GLU A 100 -1.01 -7.64 17.17
N ASN A 101 -1.53 -6.61 17.84
CA ASN A 101 -2.40 -6.70 19.02
C ASN A 101 -3.90 -6.53 18.71
N THR A 102 -4.26 -6.47 17.43
CA THR A 102 -5.64 -6.32 16.97
C THR A 102 -6.06 -7.43 16.00
N ASN A 103 -7.38 -7.64 15.91
CA ASN A 103 -8.05 -8.48 14.90
C ASN A 103 -8.76 -7.66 13.83
N HIS A 104 -8.63 -6.34 13.86
CA HIS A 104 -9.17 -5.44 12.85
C HIS A 104 -8.45 -5.64 11.51
N ILE A 105 -9.21 -5.53 10.43
CA ILE A 105 -8.75 -5.73 9.06
C ILE A 105 -9.30 -4.57 8.25
N SER A 106 -8.41 -3.70 7.78
CA SER A 106 -8.77 -2.61 6.88
C SER A 106 -8.35 -2.90 5.45
N LEU A 107 -8.99 -2.21 4.50
CA LEU A 107 -8.52 -2.20 3.12
C LEU A 107 -7.17 -1.47 2.97
N VAL A 108 -6.88 -0.49 3.83
CA VAL A 108 -5.62 0.27 3.84
C VAL A 108 -4.42 -0.66 4.00
N GLY A 109 -4.41 -1.50 5.04
CA GLY A 109 -3.32 -2.45 5.26
C GLY A 109 -3.18 -3.48 4.14
N ASN A 110 -4.30 -4.01 3.68
CA ASN A 110 -4.34 -5.05 2.64
C ASN A 110 -3.98 -4.53 1.24
N SER A 111 -4.12 -3.22 0.99
CA SER A 111 -3.68 -2.61 -0.27
C SER A 111 -2.18 -2.79 -0.53
N PHE A 112 -1.36 -2.64 0.51
CA PHE A 112 0.09 -2.86 0.42
C PHE A 112 0.44 -4.33 0.24
N VAL A 113 -0.26 -5.23 0.95
CA VAL A 113 -0.10 -6.69 0.79
C VAL A 113 -0.33 -7.10 -0.66
N TYR A 114 -1.41 -6.60 -1.25
CA TYR A 114 -1.77 -6.92 -2.63
C TYR A 114 -0.75 -6.35 -3.63
N GLY A 115 -0.42 -5.06 -3.50
CA GLY A 115 0.52 -4.40 -4.39
C GLY A 115 1.92 -4.99 -4.37
N PHE A 116 2.40 -5.43 -3.20
CA PHE A 116 3.74 -5.97 -3.02
C PHE A 116 3.82 -7.49 -3.16
N SER A 117 2.76 -8.13 -3.65
CA SER A 117 2.72 -9.59 -3.88
C SER A 117 3.11 -10.35 -2.61
N LEU A 118 2.46 -10.01 -1.50
CA LEU A 118 2.65 -10.63 -0.20
C LEU A 118 1.56 -11.63 0.16
N CYS A 119 0.48 -11.75 -0.63
CA CYS A 119 -0.50 -12.81 -0.41
C CYS A 119 0.17 -14.20 -0.47
N PRO A 120 -0.11 -15.09 0.51
CA PRO A 120 0.46 -16.44 0.52
C PRO A 120 -0.14 -17.35 -0.55
N ASP A 121 -1.37 -17.07 -0.99
CA ASP A 121 -2.10 -17.86 -1.97
C ASP A 121 -3.07 -17.00 -2.81
N LYS A 122 -3.76 -17.64 -3.77
CA LYS A 122 -4.75 -16.98 -4.63
C LYS A 122 -6.06 -16.64 -3.92
N GLU A 123 -6.38 -17.30 -2.81
CA GLU A 123 -7.58 -17.00 -2.02
C GLU A 123 -7.43 -15.64 -1.32
N CYS A 124 -6.23 -15.35 -0.79
CA CYS A 124 -5.89 -14.03 -0.27
C CYS A 124 -6.01 -12.94 -1.34
N GLU A 125 -5.44 -13.15 -2.53
CA GLU A 125 -5.54 -12.15 -3.61
C GLU A 125 -7.00 -11.87 -3.95
N GLN A 126 -7.82 -12.91 -4.05
CA GLN A 126 -9.23 -12.80 -4.36
C GLN A 126 -10.02 -12.11 -3.25
N ALA A 127 -9.74 -12.41 -1.98
CA ALA A 127 -10.37 -11.76 -0.83
C ALA A 127 -10.10 -10.25 -0.80
N ILE A 128 -8.87 -9.82 -1.12
CA ILE A 128 -8.53 -8.40 -1.19
C ILE A 128 -9.25 -7.73 -2.38
N ILE A 129 -9.29 -8.38 -3.55
CA ILE A 129 -10.03 -7.86 -4.72
C ILE A 129 -11.52 -7.66 -4.38
N GLU A 130 -12.12 -8.61 -3.67
CA GLU A 130 -13.52 -8.52 -3.22
C GLU A 130 -13.75 -7.39 -2.22
N ALA A 131 -12.82 -7.18 -1.28
CA ALA A 131 -12.86 -6.04 -0.38
C ALA A 131 -12.82 -4.70 -1.15
N ILE A 132 -11.92 -4.57 -2.14
CA ILE A 132 -11.84 -3.38 -3.00
C ILE A 132 -13.14 -3.17 -3.78
N LYS A 133 -13.74 -4.23 -4.32
CA LYS A 133 -15.01 -4.13 -5.06
C LYS A 133 -16.17 -3.70 -4.16
N ARG A 134 -16.21 -4.20 -2.93
CA ARG A 134 -17.25 -3.88 -1.95
C ARG A 134 -17.17 -2.42 -1.50
N GLU A 135 -15.97 -1.93 -1.19
CA GLU A 135 -15.77 -0.57 -0.65
C GLU A 135 -15.60 0.48 -1.75
N GLY A 136 -15.15 0.05 -2.94
CA GLY A 136 -14.87 0.88 -4.10
C GLY A 136 -13.50 1.56 -4.01
N ILE A 137 -12.77 1.65 -5.14
CA ILE A 137 -11.42 2.24 -5.17
C ILE A 137 -11.36 3.68 -4.62
N SER A 138 -12.45 4.45 -4.74
CA SER A 138 -12.54 5.81 -4.22
C SER A 138 -12.65 5.89 -2.69
N SER A 139 -12.79 4.76 -2.00
CA SER A 139 -12.58 4.69 -0.55
C SER A 139 -11.10 4.77 -0.21
N LEU A 140 -10.18 4.46 -1.12
CA LEU A 140 -8.75 4.68 -0.94
C LEU A 140 -8.33 5.98 -1.63
N SER A 141 -7.11 6.46 -1.39
CA SER A 141 -6.61 7.66 -2.06
C SER A 141 -5.11 7.55 -2.34
N PHE A 142 -4.29 8.34 -1.68
CA PHE A 142 -2.99 8.74 -2.18
C PHE A 142 -1.95 7.62 -2.16
N PHE A 143 -1.85 6.93 -1.02
CA PHE A 143 -0.83 5.91 -0.78
C PHE A 143 -1.31 4.48 -1.08
N CYS A 144 -2.61 4.17 -0.95
CA CYS A 144 -3.10 2.81 -1.14
C CYS A 144 -3.56 2.50 -2.57
N VAL A 145 -4.03 3.49 -3.33
CA VAL A 145 -4.53 3.24 -4.70
C VAL A 145 -3.41 2.80 -5.63
N PHE A 146 -2.21 3.36 -5.49
CA PHE A 146 -1.07 2.94 -6.31
C PHE A 146 -0.71 1.45 -6.09
N PRO A 147 -0.50 0.94 -4.86
CA PRO A 147 -0.36 -0.49 -4.59
C PRO A 147 -1.50 -1.33 -5.16
N VAL A 148 -2.76 -0.89 -5.05
CA VAL A 148 -3.90 -1.63 -5.64
C VAL A 148 -3.76 -1.76 -7.15
N LEU A 149 -3.50 -0.65 -7.86
CA LEU A 149 -3.30 -0.68 -9.31
C LEU A 149 -2.06 -1.49 -9.71
N LEU A 150 -0.99 -1.42 -8.92
CA LEU A 150 0.22 -2.23 -9.11
C LEU A 150 -0.10 -3.73 -8.98
N GLY A 151 -0.86 -4.12 -7.97
CA GLY A 151 -1.30 -5.50 -7.78
C GLY A 151 -2.18 -5.98 -8.94
N TYR A 152 -3.09 -5.14 -9.45
CA TYR A 152 -3.87 -5.47 -10.65
C TYR A 152 -2.97 -5.68 -11.86
N ALA A 153 -2.00 -4.79 -12.10
CA ALA A 153 -1.09 -4.89 -13.23
C ALA A 153 -0.24 -6.16 -13.17
N ARG A 154 0.36 -6.44 -12.01
CA ARG A 154 1.18 -7.66 -11.78
C ARG A 154 0.38 -8.95 -12.00
N ASN A 155 -0.93 -8.92 -11.76
CA ASN A 155 -1.82 -10.06 -11.96
C ASN A 155 -2.55 -10.04 -13.32
N GLY A 156 -2.19 -9.15 -14.26
CA GLY A 156 -2.80 -9.06 -15.59
C GLY A 156 -4.28 -8.64 -15.57
N ARG A 157 -4.72 -7.95 -14.52
CA ARG A 157 -6.12 -7.52 -14.31
C ARG A 157 -6.40 -6.16 -14.93
N THR A 158 -6.17 -6.03 -16.23
CA THR A 158 -6.41 -4.79 -16.99
C THR A 158 -7.89 -4.37 -16.93
N ASP A 159 -8.80 -5.34 -16.78
CA ASP A 159 -10.23 -5.11 -16.53
C ASP A 159 -10.45 -4.27 -15.26
N LEU A 160 -9.82 -4.64 -14.15
CA LEU A 160 -9.96 -3.95 -12.87
C LEU A 160 -9.24 -2.60 -12.84
N ILE A 161 -8.11 -2.48 -13.53
CA ILE A 161 -7.46 -1.16 -13.73
C ILE A 161 -8.44 -0.24 -14.44
N LYS A 162 -9.03 -0.67 -15.56
CA LYS A 162 -10.00 0.15 -16.31
C LYS A 162 -11.21 0.53 -15.46
N GLU A 163 -11.75 -0.40 -14.67
CA GLU A 163 -12.85 -0.13 -13.75
C GLU A 163 -12.47 0.95 -12.71
N ALA A 164 -11.28 0.83 -12.11
CA ALA A 164 -10.78 1.80 -11.14
C ALA A 164 -10.59 3.20 -11.75
N LEU A 165 -10.02 3.29 -12.95
CA LEU A 165 -9.83 4.55 -13.69
C LEU A 165 -11.16 5.22 -14.08
N LEU A 166 -12.17 4.41 -14.37
CA LEU A 166 -13.51 4.88 -14.75
C LEU A 166 -14.44 5.14 -13.55
N ASN A 167 -13.97 4.91 -12.33
CA ASN A 167 -14.73 5.15 -11.12
C ASN A 167 -15.10 6.64 -11.00
N ASN A 168 -16.39 6.91 -10.79
CA ASN A 168 -16.89 8.29 -10.72
C ASN A 168 -16.35 9.06 -9.52
N GLY A 169 -16.00 8.41 -8.41
CA GLY A 169 -15.45 9.03 -7.21
C GLY A 169 -13.94 9.29 -7.23
N ALA A 170 -13.21 8.77 -8.22
CA ALA A 170 -11.75 8.88 -8.33
C ALA A 170 -11.32 10.01 -9.29
N TRP A 171 -10.37 9.78 -10.21
CA TRP A 171 -9.90 10.79 -11.18
C TRP A 171 -11.03 11.45 -11.99
N ARG A 172 -12.10 10.72 -12.32
CA ARG A 172 -13.26 11.32 -13.01
C ARG A 172 -13.99 12.37 -12.19
N ARG A 173 -13.91 12.31 -10.86
CA ARG A 173 -14.41 13.38 -10.00
C ARG A 173 -13.61 14.65 -10.20
N MET A 174 -12.28 14.57 -10.24
CA MET A 174 -11.42 15.73 -10.52
C MET A 174 -11.83 16.38 -11.85
N LEU A 175 -12.01 15.59 -12.91
CA LEU A 175 -12.44 16.09 -14.22
C LEU A 175 -13.83 16.76 -14.18
N ARG A 176 -14.79 16.21 -13.44
CA ARG A 176 -16.11 16.84 -13.25
C ARG A 176 -16.04 18.15 -12.46
N GLU A 177 -14.98 18.35 -11.69
CA GLU A 177 -14.69 19.59 -10.96
C GLU A 177 -13.73 20.51 -11.75
N ASP A 178 -13.67 20.35 -13.07
CA ASP A 178 -12.88 21.16 -14.00
C ASP A 178 -11.36 21.13 -13.76
N ALA A 179 -10.84 20.01 -13.27
CA ALA A 179 -9.41 19.83 -13.04
C ALA A 179 -8.62 19.86 -14.36
N THR A 180 -7.58 20.70 -14.42
CA THR A 180 -6.54 20.70 -15.47
C THR A 180 -5.22 20.07 -14.99
N THR A 181 -5.12 19.80 -13.70
CA THR A 181 -4.01 19.13 -13.00
C THR A 181 -4.58 18.12 -12.01
N THR A 182 -3.76 17.18 -11.53
CA THR A 182 -4.19 16.27 -10.46
C THR A 182 -4.24 16.95 -9.10
N PHE A 183 -5.22 16.58 -8.27
CA PHE A 183 -5.43 17.11 -6.92
C PHE A 183 -4.79 16.19 -5.86
N GLU A 184 -4.61 16.71 -4.64
CA GLU A 184 -4.10 15.96 -3.48
C GLU A 184 -5.12 14.96 -2.89
N GLY A 185 -6.36 15.01 -3.36
CA GLY A 185 -7.41 14.06 -3.04
C GLY A 185 -8.45 14.06 -4.17
N TRP A 186 -9.51 13.27 -4.06
CA TRP A 186 -10.43 13.07 -5.18
C TRP A 186 -11.22 14.31 -5.66
N GLY A 187 -11.31 15.37 -4.87
CA GLY A 187 -11.94 16.62 -5.26
C GLY A 187 -11.53 17.81 -4.40
N LYS A 188 -11.92 19.02 -4.81
CA LYS A 188 -11.62 20.31 -4.16
C LYS A 188 -12.05 20.31 -2.68
N SER A 189 -13.14 19.62 -2.36
CA SER A 189 -13.72 19.54 -1.01
C SER A 189 -13.23 18.34 -0.19
N THR A 190 -12.26 17.57 -0.67
CA THR A 190 -11.77 16.37 0.05
C THR A 190 -11.21 16.70 1.43
N LYS A 191 -10.46 17.80 1.55
CA LYS A 191 -10.04 18.42 2.81
C LYS A 191 -10.02 19.94 2.69
N TRP A 192 -9.99 20.62 3.84
CA TRP A 192 -10.04 22.08 3.93
C TRP A 192 -8.90 22.80 3.18
N ASN A 193 -7.74 22.14 3.03
CA ASN A 193 -6.57 22.65 2.31
C ASN A 193 -6.15 21.70 1.16
N THR A 194 -7.10 21.16 0.40
CA THR A 194 -6.76 20.27 -0.72
C THR A 194 -5.92 21.04 -1.75
N SER A 195 -4.67 20.62 -1.98
CA SER A 195 -3.91 21.18 -3.10
C SER A 195 -4.55 20.77 -4.42
N LEU A 196 -4.86 21.74 -5.26
CA LEU A 196 -5.40 21.52 -6.62
C LEU A 196 -4.30 21.28 -7.66
N PHE A 197 -3.05 21.30 -7.22
CA PHE A 197 -1.91 20.85 -8.02
C PHE A 197 -1.00 19.99 -7.16
N HIS A 198 -1.13 18.67 -7.33
CA HIS A 198 -0.34 17.68 -6.61
C HIS A 198 0.04 16.53 -7.54
N LEU A 199 1.34 16.28 -7.71
CA LEU A 199 1.85 15.36 -8.73
C LEU A 199 1.60 13.88 -8.41
N THR A 200 1.45 13.49 -7.14
CA THR A 200 1.33 12.07 -6.78
C THR A 200 0.24 11.35 -7.58
N MET A 201 -0.97 11.90 -7.68
CA MET A 201 -2.07 11.23 -8.39
C MET A 201 -1.88 11.19 -9.92
N SER A 202 -0.82 11.81 -10.46
CA SER A 202 -0.44 11.70 -11.87
C SER A 202 0.19 10.36 -12.23
N TYR A 203 0.56 9.52 -11.23
CA TYR A 203 1.01 8.14 -11.48
C TYR A 203 0.00 7.35 -12.31
N VAL A 204 -1.28 7.76 -12.34
CA VAL A 204 -2.32 7.14 -13.15
C VAL A 204 -1.92 6.97 -14.61
N ALA A 205 -1.10 7.90 -15.12
CA ALA A 205 -0.58 7.86 -16.48
C ALA A 205 0.24 6.60 -16.76
N THR A 206 0.94 6.04 -15.75
CA THR A 206 1.73 4.81 -15.92
C THR A 206 0.86 3.58 -16.15
N PHE A 207 -0.40 3.62 -15.74
CA PHE A 207 -1.38 2.55 -15.94
C PHE A 207 -2.26 2.75 -17.19
N MET A 208 -2.16 3.91 -17.83
CA MET A 208 -2.85 4.23 -19.08
C MET A 208 -1.94 4.17 -20.31
N ALA A 209 -0.65 4.42 -20.13
CA ALA A 209 0.33 4.37 -21.20
C ALA A 209 0.65 2.92 -21.57
N ASP A 210 1.06 2.70 -22.83
CA ASP A 210 1.61 1.41 -23.31
C ASP A 210 3.02 1.16 -22.75
N VAL A 211 3.12 1.26 -21.43
CA VAL A 211 4.31 0.94 -20.66
C VAL A 211 4.04 -0.42 -20.04
N ALA A 212 4.97 -1.36 -20.25
CA ALA A 212 4.92 -2.67 -19.62
C ALA A 212 5.22 -2.54 -18.12
N ILE A 213 4.30 -1.93 -17.37
CA ILE A 213 4.48 -1.60 -15.96
C ILE A 213 4.70 -2.85 -15.11
N GLU A 214 4.15 -3.99 -15.55
CA GLU A 214 4.40 -5.31 -14.99
C GLU A 214 5.85 -5.77 -15.12
N LYS A 215 6.62 -5.17 -16.04
CA LYS A 215 8.05 -5.45 -16.27
C LYS A 215 8.98 -4.42 -15.65
N ILE A 216 8.48 -3.27 -15.23
CA ILE A 216 9.29 -2.16 -14.70
C ILE A 216 9.39 -2.20 -13.17
N LEU A 217 8.49 -2.91 -12.47
CA LEU A 217 8.38 -2.88 -11.00
C LEU A 217 8.49 -4.25 -10.33
#